data_AF-A0A533BKZ4-F1
#
_entry.id   AF-A0A533BKZ4-F1
#
_cell.length_a   1.000
_cell.length_b   1.000
_cell.length_c   1.000
_cell.angle_alpha   90.00
_cell.angle_beta   90.00
_cell.angle_gamma   90.00
#
_symmetry.space_group_name_H-M   'P 1'
#
loop_
_entity.id
_entity.type
_entity.pdbx_description
1 polymer ?
#
loop_
_entity_poly.entity_id
_entity_poly.type
_entity_poly.pdbx_seq_one_letter_code
_entity_poly.pdbx_strand_id
1 'polypeptide(L)'
;MLRHFPPVNVAYPHRKRDYVIAAITFVSVAVCMSFEVGGSVGRQYALGVIALACLFGFLLGETRDVRVQVVIAVAFTTIGEYVASVYMGGYTYRFENVPAYVPLGHGMVYLTAIALARSGLFLRNARAIATVVVVVCGAWSLWGISGYAEQGDAGGALLFCVFLACVFTGRSPLVYLAAFFITTWLELVGTAVGAWKWADIDPVLGLSQGNPPSGVAVWYCLVDAVALGGAPFLVSGLKNVREWFISGGASPNRVGRFLGFSDPLAPERENFQTQMFLTSQAISTSLKNQDLAVEPFDKT
;
A
#
# COMPACT_ATOMS: atom_id res chain seq x y z
N MET A 1 2.85 9.01 17.96
CA MET A 1 3.60 8.08 17.09
C MET A 1 2.80 6.90 16.55
N LEU A 2 1.77 6.36 17.23
CA LEU A 2 1.04 5.16 16.76
C LEU A 2 -0.42 5.45 16.33
N ARG A 3 -0.72 6.66 15.83
CA ARG A 3 -2.09 7.11 15.55
C ARG A 3 -2.83 6.21 14.55
N HIS A 4 -2.13 5.67 13.56
CA HIS A 4 -2.70 4.84 12.50
C HIS A 4 -2.55 3.32 12.78
N PHE A 5 -2.05 2.94 13.97
CA PHE A 5 -1.98 1.53 14.36
C PHE A 5 -3.32 1.08 14.94
N PRO A 6 -3.68 -0.21 14.77
CA PRO A 6 -4.92 -0.75 15.33
C PRO A 6 -4.93 -0.66 16.87
N PRO A 7 -6.12 -0.49 17.49
CA PRO A 7 -6.29 -0.62 18.93
C PRO A 7 -5.83 -1.99 19.44
N VAL A 8 -5.32 -2.01 20.68
CA VAL A 8 -4.89 -3.24 21.36
C VAL A 8 -6.14 -3.98 21.86
N ASN A 9 -6.04 -5.31 22.03
CA ASN A 9 -7.08 -6.15 22.64
C ASN A 9 -8.41 -6.22 21.88
N VAL A 10 -8.40 -5.93 20.57
CA VAL A 10 -9.56 -6.13 19.69
C VAL A 10 -9.44 -7.47 18.97
N ALA A 11 -10.53 -8.25 18.98
CA ALA A 11 -10.62 -9.50 18.26
C ALA A 11 -10.79 -9.24 16.74
N TYR A 12 -9.68 -9.28 16.00
CA TYR A 12 -9.73 -9.17 14.53
C TYR A 12 -9.95 -10.54 13.88
N PRO A 13 -10.98 -10.74 13.05
CA PRO A 13 -11.22 -12.01 12.39
C PRO A 13 -10.14 -12.33 11.35
N HIS A 14 -9.83 -13.61 11.20
CA HIS A 14 -8.96 -14.10 10.12
C HIS A 14 -9.78 -14.33 8.85
N ARG A 15 -9.19 -14.02 7.69
CA ARG A 15 -9.74 -14.40 6.39
C ARG A 15 -8.76 -15.34 5.69
N LYS A 16 -9.18 -16.58 5.45
CA LYS A 16 -8.32 -17.61 4.82
C LYS A 16 -7.72 -17.13 3.50
N ARG A 17 -8.49 -16.39 2.69
CA ARG A 17 -8.06 -15.82 1.41
C ARG A 17 -6.79 -14.97 1.53
N ASP A 18 -6.68 -14.15 2.57
CA ASP A 18 -5.53 -13.23 2.73
C ASP A 18 -4.22 -14.01 2.92
N TYR A 19 -4.27 -15.08 3.71
CA TYR A 19 -3.12 -15.98 3.90
C TYR A 19 -2.80 -16.80 2.66
N VAL A 20 -3.81 -17.20 1.88
CA VAL A 20 -3.61 -17.91 0.61
C VAL A 20 -2.92 -17.02 -0.42
N ILE A 21 -3.37 -15.77 -0.58
CA ILE A 21 -2.71 -14.79 -1.45
C ILE A 21 -1.24 -14.63 -1.03
N ALA A 22 -0.99 -14.42 0.27
CA ALA A 22 0.37 -14.28 0.76
C ALA A 22 1.22 -15.53 0.49
N ALA A 23 0.77 -16.70 0.95
CA ALA A 23 1.51 -17.96 0.81
C ALA A 23 1.85 -18.27 -0.65
N ILE A 24 0.88 -18.12 -1.56
CA ILE A 24 1.13 -18.33 -2.99
C ILE A 24 2.15 -17.32 -3.50
N THR A 25 2.04 -16.02 -3.20
CA THR A 25 3.01 -15.02 -3.68
C THR A 25 4.42 -15.30 -3.17
N PHE A 26 4.61 -15.60 -1.88
CA PHE A 26 5.92 -15.95 -1.32
C PHE A 26 6.53 -17.20 -2.00
N VAL A 27 5.72 -18.24 -2.21
CA VAL A 27 6.15 -19.46 -2.92
C VAL A 27 6.44 -19.17 -4.40
N SER A 28 5.58 -18.40 -5.06
CA SER A 28 5.73 -18.02 -6.46
C SER A 28 7.03 -17.24 -6.68
N VAL A 29 7.45 -16.39 -5.74
CA VAL A 29 8.78 -15.74 -5.81
C VAL A 29 9.89 -16.78 -5.85
N ALA A 30 9.94 -17.70 -4.89
CA ALA A 30 11.01 -18.71 -4.84
C ALA A 30 11.01 -19.63 -6.08
N VAL A 31 9.83 -20.07 -6.52
CA VAL A 31 9.68 -20.91 -7.71
C VAL A 31 10.07 -20.15 -8.98
N CYS A 32 9.60 -18.91 -9.15
CA CYS A 32 9.93 -18.06 -10.28
C CYS A 32 11.46 -17.85 -10.37
N MET A 33 12.11 -17.51 -9.25
CA MET A 33 13.56 -17.33 -9.19
C MET A 33 14.32 -18.62 -9.55
N SER A 34 13.80 -19.80 -9.16
CA SER A 34 14.39 -21.08 -9.56
C SER A 34 14.35 -21.32 -11.08
N PHE A 35 13.33 -20.81 -11.78
CA PHE A 35 13.24 -20.87 -13.24
C PHE A 35 14.03 -19.77 -13.94
N GLU A 36 14.24 -18.64 -13.27
CA GLU A 36 15.08 -17.54 -13.75
C GLU A 36 16.56 -17.95 -13.76
N VAL A 37 17.01 -18.75 -12.79
CA VAL A 37 18.36 -19.34 -12.77
C VAL A 37 18.60 -20.16 -14.03
N GLY A 38 19.57 -19.73 -14.84
CA GLY A 38 19.90 -20.41 -16.10
C GLY A 38 18.74 -20.41 -17.11
N GLY A 39 17.72 -19.58 -16.91
CA GLY A 39 16.58 -19.43 -17.82
C GLY A 39 16.93 -18.72 -19.11
N SER A 40 15.95 -18.51 -19.98
CA SER A 40 16.06 -17.68 -21.19
C SER A 40 15.00 -16.57 -21.14
N VAL A 41 15.14 -15.54 -21.99
CA VAL A 41 14.10 -14.50 -22.14
C VAL A 41 12.73 -15.12 -22.50
N GLY A 42 12.72 -16.22 -23.25
CA GLY A 42 11.50 -17.00 -23.52
C GLY A 42 10.81 -17.52 -22.26
N ARG A 43 11.58 -17.96 -21.25
CA ARG A 43 11.04 -18.34 -19.93
C ARG A 43 10.48 -17.14 -19.17
N GLN A 44 11.09 -15.96 -19.28
CA GLN A 44 10.55 -14.75 -18.65
C GLN A 44 9.15 -14.40 -19.19
N TYR A 45 8.91 -14.56 -20.49
CA TYR A 45 7.58 -14.39 -21.07
C TYR A 45 6.58 -15.42 -20.54
N ALA A 46 6.96 -16.70 -20.44
CA ALA A 46 6.11 -17.74 -19.87
C ALA A 46 5.75 -17.45 -18.40
N LEU A 47 6.74 -17.03 -17.60
CA LEU A 47 6.53 -16.59 -16.22
C LEU A 47 5.63 -15.34 -16.15
N GLY A 48 5.74 -14.42 -17.12
CA GLY A 48 4.85 -13.26 -17.25
C GLY A 48 3.39 -13.64 -17.47
N VAL A 49 3.11 -14.63 -18.33
CA VAL A 49 1.76 -15.17 -18.53
C VAL A 49 1.23 -15.83 -17.26
N ILE A 50 2.08 -16.57 -16.54
CA ILE A 50 1.70 -17.17 -15.25
C ILE A 50 1.38 -16.09 -14.22
N ALA A 51 2.22 -15.07 -14.10
CA ALA A 51 2.01 -13.93 -13.20
C ALA A 51 0.69 -13.20 -13.53
N LEU A 52 0.37 -13.04 -14.81
CA LEU A 52 -0.91 -12.49 -15.26
C LEU A 52 -2.09 -13.32 -14.79
N ALA A 53 -2.05 -14.64 -15.02
CA ALA A 53 -3.13 -15.54 -14.62
C ALA A 53 -3.31 -15.55 -13.10
N CYS A 54 -2.22 -15.60 -12.33
CA CYS A 54 -2.24 -15.54 -10.88
C CYS A 54 -2.82 -14.22 -10.36
N LEU A 55 -2.31 -13.08 -10.84
CA LEU A 55 -2.78 -11.77 -10.42
C LEU A 55 -4.25 -11.58 -10.77
N PHE A 56 -4.65 -11.94 -11.99
CA PHE A 56 -6.05 -11.87 -12.41
C PHE A 56 -6.96 -12.71 -11.50
N GLY A 57 -6.57 -13.97 -11.22
CA GLY A 57 -7.29 -14.84 -10.30
C GLY A 57 -7.43 -14.27 -8.89
N PHE A 58 -6.38 -13.63 -8.36
CA PHE A 58 -6.44 -12.95 -7.07
C PHE A 58 -7.37 -11.73 -7.11
N LEU A 59 -7.38 -10.96 -8.20
CA LEU A 59 -8.20 -9.77 -8.32
C LEU A 59 -9.71 -10.10 -8.44
N LEU A 60 -10.09 -11.28 -8.94
CA LEU A 60 -11.51 -11.68 -9.12
C LEU A 60 -12.36 -11.60 -7.85
N GLY A 61 -11.76 -11.75 -6.66
CA GLY A 61 -12.49 -11.62 -5.39
C GLY A 61 -12.04 -10.45 -4.53
N GLU A 62 -11.33 -9.48 -5.10
CA GLU A 62 -11.05 -8.20 -4.46
C GLU A 62 -12.11 -7.16 -4.80
N THR A 63 -12.23 -6.13 -3.95
CA THR A 63 -13.13 -5.00 -4.20
C THR A 63 -12.65 -4.16 -5.38
N ARG A 64 -13.55 -3.35 -5.97
CA ARG A 64 -13.20 -2.45 -7.07
C ARG A 64 -12.04 -1.52 -6.71
N ASP A 65 -12.03 -1.00 -5.50
CA ASP A 65 -11.00 -0.06 -5.04
C ASP A 65 -9.62 -0.73 -4.99
N VAL A 66 -9.53 -1.94 -4.43
CA VAL A 66 -8.27 -2.71 -4.40
C VAL A 66 -7.81 -3.07 -5.82
N ARG A 67 -8.73 -3.46 -6.72
CA ARG A 67 -8.38 -3.73 -8.13
C ARG A 67 -7.77 -2.51 -8.81
N VAL A 68 -8.39 -1.34 -8.62
CA VAL A 68 -7.89 -0.08 -9.18
C VAL A 68 -6.53 0.28 -8.60
N GLN A 69 -6.35 0.16 -7.29
CA GLN A 69 -5.06 0.41 -6.64
C GLN A 69 -3.97 -0.51 -7.19
N VAL A 70 -4.25 -1.80 -7.37
CA VAL A 70 -3.30 -2.76 -7.94
C VAL A 70 -2.95 -2.42 -9.39
N VAL A 71 -3.93 -2.01 -10.22
CA VAL A 71 -3.67 -1.57 -11.60
C VAL A 71 -2.76 -0.34 -11.63
N ILE A 72 -3.02 0.65 -10.76
CA ILE A 72 -2.17 1.84 -10.63
C ILE A 72 -0.76 1.44 -10.16
N ALA A 73 -0.68 0.55 -9.17
CA ALA A 73 0.59 0.04 -8.67
C ALA A 73 1.40 -0.62 -9.78
N VAL A 74 0.80 -1.54 -10.55
CA VAL A 74 1.45 -2.21 -11.70
C VAL A 74 1.96 -1.19 -12.72
N ALA A 75 1.15 -0.20 -13.09
CA ALA A 75 1.56 0.83 -14.04
C ALA A 75 2.74 1.67 -13.49
N PHE A 76 2.64 2.11 -12.24
CA PHE A 76 3.66 2.92 -11.59
C PHE A 76 4.97 2.15 -11.42
N THR A 77 4.92 0.90 -10.95
CA THR A 77 6.12 0.07 -10.78
C THR A 77 6.72 -0.30 -12.12
N THR A 78 5.92 -0.53 -13.16
CA THR A 78 6.46 -0.77 -14.51
C THR A 78 7.30 0.42 -14.98
N ILE A 79 6.76 1.64 -14.88
CA ILE A 79 7.51 2.85 -15.24
C ILE A 79 8.74 2.99 -14.35
N GLY A 80 8.58 2.80 -13.04
CA GLY A 80 9.66 2.85 -12.06
C GLY A 80 10.80 1.88 -12.37
N GLU A 81 10.50 0.64 -12.75
CA GLU A 81 11.47 -0.38 -13.11
C GLU A 81 12.30 0.03 -14.34
N TYR A 82 11.66 0.51 -15.41
CA TYR A 82 12.39 0.99 -16.59
C TYR A 82 13.23 2.23 -16.29
N VAL A 83 12.76 3.12 -15.41
CA VAL A 83 13.53 4.30 -15.01
C VAL A 83 14.71 3.89 -14.11
N ALA A 84 14.47 3.12 -13.06
CA ALA A 84 15.48 2.78 -12.06
C ALA A 84 16.52 1.80 -12.60
N SER A 85 16.11 0.75 -13.32
CA SER A 85 17.03 -0.25 -13.84
C SER A 85 17.64 0.17 -15.19
N VAL A 86 16.82 0.43 -16.21
CA VAL A 86 17.31 0.61 -17.59
C VAL A 86 17.88 2.01 -17.80
N TYR A 87 17.17 3.06 -17.37
CA TYR A 87 17.60 4.44 -17.62
C TYR A 87 18.67 4.92 -16.63
N MET A 88 18.49 4.66 -15.33
CA MET A 88 19.42 5.11 -14.28
C MET A 88 20.55 4.12 -14.03
N GLY A 89 20.32 2.81 -14.18
CA GLY A 89 21.31 1.79 -13.82
C GLY A 89 21.45 1.54 -12.32
N GLY A 90 20.42 1.80 -11.52
CA GLY A 90 20.44 1.55 -10.07
C GLY A 90 20.56 0.06 -9.70
N TYR A 91 20.08 -0.81 -10.59
CA TYR A 91 20.32 -2.26 -10.56
C TYR A 91 20.15 -2.81 -11.99
N THR A 92 20.76 -3.95 -12.27
CA THR A 92 20.74 -4.56 -13.59
C THR A 92 20.19 -5.98 -13.51
N TYR A 93 19.15 -6.27 -14.29
CA TYR A 93 18.65 -7.62 -14.49
C TYR A 93 19.60 -8.44 -15.34
N ARG A 94 19.58 -9.77 -15.17
CA ARG A 94 20.50 -10.70 -15.84
C ARG A 94 20.57 -10.58 -17.36
N PHE A 95 19.47 -10.22 -18.00
CA PHE A 95 19.37 -10.04 -19.46
C PHE A 95 19.27 -8.57 -19.88
N GLU A 96 19.54 -7.63 -18.97
CA GLU A 96 19.48 -6.17 -19.18
C GLU A 96 18.09 -5.64 -19.60
N ASN A 97 17.08 -6.52 -19.68
CA ASN A 97 15.68 -6.16 -19.84
C ASN A 97 14.95 -6.28 -18.50
N VAL A 98 13.91 -5.46 -18.32
CA VAL A 98 12.90 -5.71 -17.29
C VAL A 98 12.19 -7.04 -17.64
N PRO A 99 12.27 -8.09 -16.80
CA PRO A 99 11.62 -9.36 -17.09
C PRO A 99 10.11 -9.21 -17.19
N ALA A 100 9.47 -9.93 -18.12
CA ALA A 100 8.03 -9.78 -18.37
C ALA A 100 7.14 -10.12 -17.15
N TYR A 101 7.62 -10.91 -16.21
CA TYR A 101 6.91 -11.21 -14.96
C TYR A 101 7.02 -10.10 -13.91
N VAL A 102 7.98 -9.18 -14.00
CA VAL A 102 8.23 -8.15 -12.98
C VAL A 102 7.03 -7.21 -12.81
N PRO A 103 6.47 -6.59 -13.86
CA PRO A 103 5.29 -5.72 -13.74
C PRO A 103 4.12 -6.34 -12.96
N LEU A 104 3.73 -7.56 -13.32
CA LEU A 104 2.60 -8.26 -12.72
C LEU A 104 2.97 -8.87 -11.37
N GLY A 105 4.23 -9.24 -11.19
CA GLY A 105 4.82 -9.62 -9.92
C GLY A 105 4.69 -8.49 -8.89
N HIS A 106 5.00 -7.23 -9.24
CA HIS A 106 4.78 -6.10 -8.34
C HIS A 106 3.30 -5.94 -7.96
N GLY A 107 2.37 -6.18 -8.88
CA GLY A 107 0.94 -6.23 -8.58
C GLY A 107 0.59 -7.27 -7.52
N MET A 108 1.16 -8.48 -7.64
CA MET A 108 0.98 -9.56 -6.65
C MET A 108 1.62 -9.21 -5.31
N VAL A 109 2.81 -8.58 -5.30
CA VAL A 109 3.51 -8.15 -4.09
C VAL A 109 2.71 -7.07 -3.36
N TYR A 110 2.23 -6.07 -4.08
CA TYR A 110 1.41 -5.00 -3.52
C TYR A 110 0.08 -5.53 -2.98
N LEU A 111 -0.60 -6.41 -3.73
CA LEU A 111 -1.82 -7.07 -3.25
C LEU A 111 -1.55 -7.94 -2.01
N THR A 112 -0.40 -8.62 -1.95
CA THR A 112 0.02 -9.39 -0.77
C THR A 112 0.23 -8.49 0.43
N ALA A 113 0.82 -7.31 0.26
CA ALA A 113 0.96 -6.32 1.33
C ALA A 113 -0.41 -5.88 1.86
N ILE A 114 -1.37 -5.57 0.98
CA ILE A 114 -2.76 -5.25 1.37
C ILE A 114 -3.42 -6.41 2.11
N ALA A 115 -3.31 -7.64 1.58
CA ALA A 115 -3.92 -8.84 2.14
C ALA A 115 -3.38 -9.14 3.54
N LEU A 116 -2.05 -9.09 3.72
CA LEU A 116 -1.42 -9.26 5.02
C LEU A 116 -1.80 -8.13 5.97
N ALA A 117 -1.79 -6.86 5.54
CA ALA A 117 -2.13 -5.72 6.36
C ALA A 117 -3.54 -5.78 6.97
N ARG A 118 -4.52 -6.31 6.22
CA ARG A 118 -5.90 -6.51 6.69
C ARG A 118 -6.13 -7.86 7.37
N SER A 119 -5.11 -8.71 7.46
CA SER A 119 -5.22 -10.02 8.09
C SER A 119 -5.30 -9.92 9.62
N GLY A 120 -6.01 -10.86 10.25
CA GLY A 120 -6.06 -10.95 11.71
C GLY A 120 -4.67 -11.03 12.36
N LEU A 121 -3.68 -11.65 11.71
CA LEU A 121 -2.29 -11.74 12.20
C LEU A 121 -1.67 -10.35 12.37
N PHE A 122 -1.71 -9.53 11.32
CA PHE A 122 -1.11 -8.18 11.34
C PHE A 122 -1.90 -7.23 12.23
N LEU A 123 -3.22 -7.30 12.19
CA LEU A 123 -4.07 -6.42 13.00
C LEU A 123 -3.87 -6.68 14.50
N ARG A 124 -3.76 -7.95 14.92
CA ARG A 124 -3.55 -8.32 16.33
C ARG A 124 -2.13 -8.05 16.82
N ASN A 125 -1.13 -8.26 15.96
CA ASN A 125 0.29 -8.20 16.35
C ASN A 125 1.03 -6.97 15.81
N ALA A 126 0.30 -5.94 15.37
CA ALA A 126 0.85 -4.77 14.68
C ALA A 126 2.09 -4.16 15.35
N ARG A 127 2.03 -3.96 16.67
CA ARG A 127 3.13 -3.37 17.44
C ARG A 127 4.34 -4.30 17.52
N ALA A 128 4.12 -5.59 17.77
CA ALA A 128 5.19 -6.59 17.80
C ALA A 128 5.86 -6.75 16.42
N ILE A 129 5.07 -6.78 15.35
CA ILE A 129 5.56 -6.81 13.98
C ILE A 129 6.38 -5.55 13.69
N ALA A 130 5.89 -4.35 14.06
CA ALA A 130 6.66 -3.12 13.89
C ALA A 130 8.00 -3.18 14.63
N THR A 131 8.02 -3.66 15.88
CA THR A 131 9.27 -3.85 16.63
C THR A 131 10.22 -4.79 15.91
N VAL A 132 9.74 -5.95 15.42
CA VAL A 132 10.56 -6.89 14.65
C VAL A 132 11.14 -6.22 13.42
N VAL A 133 10.32 -5.52 12.63
CA VAL A 133 10.78 -4.83 11.41
C VAL A 133 11.82 -3.76 11.74
N VAL A 134 11.59 -2.92 12.74
CA VAL A 134 12.54 -1.87 13.15
C VAL A 134 13.86 -2.47 13.63
N VAL A 135 13.81 -3.52 14.45
CA VAL A 135 15.02 -4.15 14.99
C VAL A 135 15.80 -4.87 13.90
N VAL A 136 15.14 -5.69 13.08
CA VAL A 136 15.80 -6.49 12.05
C VAL A 136 16.33 -5.60 10.93
N CYS A 137 15.51 -4.70 10.39
CA CYS A 137 15.96 -3.79 9.34
C CYS A 137 17.01 -2.79 9.87
N GLY A 138 16.85 -2.30 11.10
CA GLY A 138 17.85 -1.44 11.73
C GLY A 138 19.19 -2.16 11.94
N ALA A 139 19.18 -3.41 12.39
CA ALA A 139 20.41 -4.21 12.50
C ALA A 139 21.07 -4.45 11.13
N TRP A 140 20.27 -4.70 10.10
CA TRP A 140 20.76 -4.85 8.72
C TRP A 140 21.37 -3.54 8.22
N SER A 141 20.69 -2.41 8.34
CA SER A 141 21.21 -1.10 7.93
C SER A 141 22.50 -0.75 8.67
N LEU A 142 22.57 -1.00 9.99
CA LEU A 142 23.77 -0.78 10.79
C LEU A 142 24.93 -1.67 10.33
N TRP A 143 24.68 -2.95 10.04
CA TRP A 143 25.68 -3.84 9.48
C TRP A 143 26.16 -3.35 8.11
N GLY A 144 25.26 -2.91 7.24
CA GLY A 144 25.57 -2.41 5.91
C GLY A 144 26.44 -1.14 5.88
N ILE A 145 26.36 -0.30 6.91
CA ILE A 145 27.21 0.91 7.04
C ILE A 145 28.43 0.73 7.96
N SER A 146 28.58 -0.44 8.59
CA SER A 146 29.63 -0.69 9.58
C SER A 146 31.04 -0.83 8.98
N GLY A 147 31.15 -1.03 7.66
CA GLY A 147 32.39 -1.39 6.98
C GLY A 147 32.70 -2.89 6.95
N TYR A 148 31.90 -3.74 7.61
CA TYR A 148 32.06 -5.20 7.55
C TYR A 148 31.36 -5.85 6.34
N ALA A 149 30.34 -5.22 5.77
CA ALA A 149 29.64 -5.74 4.60
C ALA A 149 30.55 -5.68 3.36
N GLU A 150 30.46 -6.69 2.50
CA GLU A 150 31.21 -6.74 1.24
C GLU A 150 30.89 -5.55 0.33
N GLN A 151 29.60 -5.19 0.28
CA GLN A 151 29.08 -4.02 -0.43
C GLN A 151 28.42 -3.10 0.60
N GLY A 152 28.87 -1.85 0.69
CA GLY A 152 28.35 -0.88 1.66
C GLY A 152 26.91 -0.45 1.35
N ASP A 153 26.12 -0.12 2.37
CA ASP A 153 24.67 0.12 2.23
C ASP A 153 24.20 1.46 2.81
N ALA A 154 24.90 2.55 2.49
CA ALA A 154 24.52 3.89 2.94
C ALA A 154 23.15 4.32 2.39
N GLY A 155 22.88 3.98 1.12
CA GLY A 155 21.59 4.18 0.45
C GLY A 155 20.47 3.39 1.13
N GLY A 156 20.68 2.09 1.39
CA GLY A 156 19.68 1.29 2.11
C GLY A 156 19.41 1.80 3.53
N ALA A 157 20.44 2.25 4.26
CA ALA A 157 20.26 2.86 5.58
C ALA A 157 19.45 4.17 5.52
N LEU A 158 19.69 5.02 4.51
CA LEU A 158 18.88 6.21 4.26
C LEU A 158 17.43 5.84 3.97
N LEU A 159 17.21 4.87 3.08
CA LEU A 159 15.87 4.37 2.74
C LEU A 159 15.15 3.78 3.96
N PHE A 160 15.87 3.13 4.88
CA PHE A 160 15.32 2.64 6.14
C PHE A 160 14.81 3.79 7.02
N CYS A 161 15.56 4.89 7.14
CA CYS A 161 15.08 6.08 7.85
C CYS A 161 13.77 6.64 7.25
N VAL A 162 13.69 6.69 5.91
CA VAL A 162 12.46 7.10 5.22
C VAL A 162 11.33 6.09 5.45
N PHE A 163 11.62 4.79 5.44
CA PHE A 163 10.66 3.74 5.75
C PHE A 163 10.08 3.90 7.16
N LEU A 164 10.91 4.19 8.17
CA LEU A 164 10.44 4.47 9.53
C LEU A 164 9.53 5.70 9.56
N ALA A 165 9.89 6.76 8.85
CA ALA A 165 9.03 7.93 8.72
C ALA A 165 7.66 7.55 8.12
N CYS A 166 7.63 6.75 7.05
CA CYS A 166 6.39 6.22 6.47
C CYS A 166 5.57 5.40 7.48
N VAL A 167 6.20 4.48 8.22
CA VAL A 167 5.50 3.63 9.21
C VAL A 167 4.90 4.44 10.35
N PHE A 168 5.59 5.46 10.87
CA PHE A 168 5.12 6.19 12.04
C PHE A 168 4.24 7.41 11.71
N THR A 169 4.30 7.93 10.48
CA THR A 169 3.55 9.13 10.08
C THR A 169 2.51 8.86 8.99
N GLY A 170 2.73 7.85 8.16
CA GLY A 170 1.88 7.54 7.01
C GLY A 170 0.55 6.90 7.39
N ARG A 171 -0.34 6.83 6.39
CA ARG A 171 -1.76 6.47 6.57
C ARG A 171 -2.02 4.97 6.70
N SER A 172 -1.11 4.14 6.20
CA SER A 172 -1.28 2.70 6.01
C SER A 172 -0.10 1.89 6.60
N PRO A 173 0.22 2.07 7.89
CA PRO A 173 1.41 1.45 8.51
C PRO A 173 1.45 -0.06 8.38
N LEU A 174 0.29 -0.74 8.44
CA LEU A 174 0.24 -2.20 8.28
C LEU A 174 0.59 -2.66 6.86
N VAL A 175 0.25 -1.86 5.83
CA VAL A 175 0.65 -2.15 4.45
C VAL A 175 2.16 -2.00 4.31
N TYR A 176 2.74 -0.98 4.91
CA TYR A 176 4.19 -0.76 4.89
C TYR A 176 4.95 -1.88 5.61
N LEU A 177 4.47 -2.29 6.79
CA LEU A 177 5.03 -3.43 7.52
C LEU A 177 4.89 -4.74 6.74
N ALA A 178 3.75 -4.95 6.07
CA ALA A 178 3.54 -6.14 5.26
C ALA A 178 4.43 -6.15 4.00
N ALA A 179 4.55 -5.00 3.34
CA ALA A 179 5.43 -4.81 2.20
C ALA A 179 6.88 -5.13 2.54
N PHE A 180 7.36 -4.73 3.73
CA PHE A 180 8.70 -5.11 4.20
C PHE A 180 8.96 -6.61 4.08
N PHE A 181 8.07 -7.48 4.58
CA PHE A 181 8.32 -8.93 4.52
C PHE A 181 8.40 -9.47 3.10
N ILE A 182 7.44 -9.13 2.24
CA ILE A 182 7.40 -9.69 0.88
C ILE A 182 8.49 -9.08 -0.02
N THR A 183 8.81 -7.80 0.16
CA THR A 183 9.88 -7.12 -0.58
C THR A 183 11.24 -7.58 -0.10
N THR A 184 11.48 -7.72 1.20
CA THR A 184 12.74 -8.30 1.70
C THR A 184 12.91 -9.73 1.19
N TRP A 185 11.85 -10.54 1.18
CA TRP A 185 11.91 -11.89 0.63
C TRP A 185 12.29 -11.92 -0.85
N LEU A 186 11.62 -11.13 -1.70
CA LEU A 186 11.92 -11.12 -3.13
C LEU A 186 13.33 -10.59 -3.42
N GLU A 187 13.79 -9.59 -2.67
CA GLU A 187 15.12 -8.99 -2.84
C GLU A 187 16.22 -9.96 -2.42
N LEU A 188 16.08 -10.62 -1.27
CA LEU A 188 17.05 -11.62 -0.82
C LEU A 188 17.12 -12.80 -1.79
N VAL A 189 15.98 -13.34 -2.21
CA VAL A 189 15.97 -14.49 -3.13
C VAL A 189 16.47 -14.09 -4.52
N GLY A 190 16.00 -12.98 -5.07
CA GLY A 190 16.33 -12.53 -6.42
C GLY A 190 17.80 -12.18 -6.60
N THR A 191 18.37 -11.43 -5.66
CA THR A 191 19.80 -11.09 -5.68
C THR A 191 20.68 -12.30 -5.42
N ALA A 192 20.29 -13.20 -4.50
CA ALA A 192 21.06 -14.42 -4.22
C ALA A 192 21.16 -15.36 -5.43
N VAL A 193 20.12 -15.41 -6.27
CA VAL A 193 20.15 -16.23 -7.49
C VAL A 193 20.71 -15.51 -8.71
N GLY A 194 21.07 -14.23 -8.58
CA GLY A 194 21.59 -13.40 -9.67
C GLY A 194 20.53 -13.04 -10.73
N ALA A 195 19.25 -12.95 -10.35
CA ALA A 195 18.20 -12.46 -11.25
C ALA A 195 18.38 -10.96 -11.56
N TRP A 196 18.80 -10.19 -10.56
CA TRP A 196 19.33 -8.84 -10.69
C TRP A 196 20.45 -8.61 -9.68
N LYS A 197 21.24 -7.55 -9.92
CA LYS A 197 22.25 -7.06 -8.98
C LYS A 197 22.13 -5.54 -8.85
N TRP A 198 22.10 -5.06 -7.61
CA TRP A 198 22.15 -3.64 -7.30
C TRP A 198 23.53 -3.04 -7.58
N ALA A 199 23.55 -1.81 -8.09
CA ALA A 199 24.79 -1.10 -8.34
C ALA A 199 25.53 -0.82 -7.03
N ASP A 200 26.86 -0.95 -7.03
CA ASP A 200 27.68 -0.73 -5.82
C ASP A 200 27.53 0.70 -5.29
N ILE A 201 27.39 1.67 -6.21
CA ILE A 201 27.14 3.08 -5.93
C ILE A 201 25.89 3.52 -6.69
N ASP A 202 24.95 4.15 -5.99
CA ASP A 202 23.76 4.76 -6.58
C ASP A 202 24.13 5.84 -7.60
N PRO A 203 23.65 5.73 -8.86
CA PRO A 203 24.01 6.66 -9.91
C PRO A 203 23.40 8.07 -9.73
N VAL A 204 22.40 8.22 -8.86
CA VAL A 204 21.68 9.49 -8.65
C VAL A 204 22.22 10.24 -7.42
N LEU A 205 22.34 9.57 -6.29
CA LEU A 205 22.72 10.11 -5.00
C LEU A 205 24.20 9.92 -4.68
N GLY A 206 24.92 9.05 -5.41
CA GLY A 206 26.33 8.76 -5.15
C GLY A 206 26.58 8.01 -3.83
N LEU A 207 25.56 7.36 -3.28
CA LEU A 207 25.64 6.60 -2.03
C LEU A 207 25.92 5.12 -2.32
N SER A 208 26.67 4.45 -1.46
CA SER A 208 26.84 3.00 -1.56
C SER A 208 25.50 2.28 -1.35
N GLN A 209 25.24 1.20 -2.08
CA GLN A 209 24.04 0.39 -1.91
C GLN A 209 24.41 -1.07 -1.65
N GLY A 210 23.73 -1.73 -0.71
CA GLY A 210 23.87 -3.17 -0.53
C GLY A 210 23.25 -3.95 -1.71
N ASN A 211 23.55 -5.23 -1.80
CA ASN A 211 22.91 -6.14 -2.76
C ASN A 211 22.19 -7.27 -1.99
N PRO A 212 20.94 -7.06 -1.52
CA PRO A 212 20.08 -5.90 -1.76
C PRO A 212 20.19 -4.79 -0.69
N PRO A 213 19.69 -3.56 -0.96
CA PRO A 213 19.68 -2.47 0.01
C PRO A 213 18.69 -2.76 1.15
N SER A 214 19.10 -2.54 2.41
CA SER A 214 18.30 -2.88 3.59
C SER A 214 16.93 -2.18 3.63
N GLY A 215 16.87 -0.90 3.23
CA GLY A 215 15.66 -0.08 3.26
C GLY A 215 14.80 -0.11 2.00
N VAL A 216 15.11 -0.97 1.01
CA VAL A 216 14.46 -0.98 -0.31
C VAL A 216 12.93 -1.13 -0.27
N ALA A 217 12.38 -1.71 0.80
CA ALA A 217 10.94 -1.82 1.02
C ALA A 217 10.18 -0.47 1.01
N VAL A 218 10.87 0.66 1.24
CA VAL A 218 10.26 2.00 1.20
C VAL A 218 9.63 2.34 -0.15
N TRP A 219 10.12 1.76 -1.25
CA TRP A 219 9.51 1.97 -2.57
C TRP A 219 8.06 1.51 -2.61
N TYR A 220 7.70 0.47 -1.85
CA TYR A 220 6.30 0.04 -1.73
C TYR A 220 5.44 0.97 -0.87
N CYS A 221 6.03 1.77 0.03
CA CYS A 221 5.31 2.88 0.66
C CYS A 221 4.94 3.96 -0.36
N LEU A 222 5.83 4.25 -1.30
CA LEU A 222 5.58 5.18 -2.40
C LEU A 222 4.51 4.63 -3.36
N VAL A 223 4.60 3.35 -3.73
CA VAL A 223 3.59 2.67 -4.55
C VAL A 223 2.21 2.77 -3.91
N ASP A 224 2.09 2.48 -2.62
CA ASP A 224 0.83 2.59 -1.88
C ASP A 224 0.29 4.03 -1.87
N ALA A 225 1.16 5.02 -1.63
CA ALA A 225 0.78 6.43 -1.65
C ALA A 225 0.24 6.87 -3.01
N VAL A 226 0.88 6.46 -4.11
CA VAL A 226 0.43 6.74 -5.49
C VAL A 226 -0.87 6.00 -5.80
N ALA A 227 -0.99 4.73 -5.41
CA ALA A 227 -2.18 3.93 -5.63
C ALA A 227 -3.40 4.50 -4.88
N LEU A 228 -3.24 4.88 -3.61
CA LEU A 228 -4.29 5.50 -2.80
C LEU A 228 -4.64 6.90 -3.32
N GLY A 229 -3.65 7.70 -3.69
CA GLY A 229 -3.86 9.05 -4.22
C GLY A 229 -4.54 9.04 -5.60
N GLY A 230 -4.16 8.10 -6.47
CA GLY A 230 -4.66 8.01 -7.85
C GLY A 230 -6.02 7.32 -7.99
N ALA A 231 -6.37 6.39 -7.10
CA ALA A 231 -7.58 5.58 -7.22
C ALA A 231 -8.89 6.41 -7.36
N PRO A 232 -9.14 7.46 -6.56
CA PRO A 232 -10.35 8.27 -6.69
C PRO A 232 -10.49 8.95 -8.06
N PHE A 233 -9.38 9.44 -8.63
CA PHE A 233 -9.36 10.07 -9.94
C PHE A 233 -9.65 9.07 -11.05
N LEU A 234 -9.05 7.88 -11.00
CA LEU A 234 -9.27 6.86 -12.02
C LEU A 234 -10.70 6.30 -11.97
N VAL A 235 -11.24 6.05 -10.77
CA VAL A 235 -12.62 5.60 -10.60
C VAL A 235 -13.61 6.64 -11.14
N SER A 236 -13.39 7.93 -10.85
CA SER A 236 -14.23 9.02 -11.35
C SER A 236 -14.12 9.19 -12.86
N GLY A 237 -12.91 9.13 -13.42
CA GLY A 237 -12.69 9.17 -14.86
C GLY A 237 -13.40 8.02 -15.59
N LEU A 238 -13.30 6.79 -15.08
CA LEU A 238 -13.98 5.62 -15.64
C LEU A 238 -15.51 5.75 -15.60
N LYS A 239 -16.07 6.35 -14.53
CA LYS A 239 -17.51 6.65 -14.47
C LYS A 239 -17.91 7.65 -15.55
N ASN A 240 -17.17 8.76 -15.66
CA ASN A 240 -17.44 9.81 -16.64
C ASN A 240 -17.35 9.28 -18.09
N VAL A 241 -16.35 8.45 -18.39
CA VAL A 241 -16.18 7.82 -19.71
C VAL A 241 -17.33 6.86 -19.99
N ARG A 242 -17.71 6.02 -19.03
CA ARG A 242 -18.85 5.11 -19.17
C ARG A 242 -20.15 5.88 -19.41
N GLU A 243 -20.39 6.95 -18.65
CA GLU A 243 -21.56 7.82 -18.80
C GLU A 243 -21.58 8.51 -20.18
N TRP A 244 -20.43 8.99 -20.66
CA TRP A 244 -20.28 9.54 -22.01
C TRP A 244 -20.56 8.50 -23.12
N PHE A 245 -20.10 7.27 -22.96
CA PHE A 245 -20.40 6.19 -23.90
C PHE A 245 -21.89 5.82 -23.89
N ILE A 246 -22.51 5.75 -22.71
CA ILE A 246 -23.94 5.48 -22.57
C ILE A 246 -24.78 6.64 -23.14
N SER A 247 -24.33 7.89 -22.99
CA SER A 247 -25.00 9.06 -23.55
C SER A 247 -24.74 9.26 -25.05
N GLY A 248 -24.06 8.33 -25.73
CA GLY A 248 -23.80 8.40 -27.16
C GLY A 248 -22.92 9.60 -27.57
N GLY A 249 -22.06 10.07 -26.67
CA GLY A 249 -21.23 11.24 -26.90
C GLY A 249 -21.93 12.58 -26.70
N ALA A 250 -23.22 12.60 -26.33
CA ALA A 250 -23.89 13.80 -25.89
C ALA A 250 -23.38 14.16 -24.49
N SER A 251 -22.54 15.20 -24.40
CA SER A 251 -22.23 15.85 -23.13
C SER A 251 -23.55 16.32 -22.50
N PRO A 252 -23.84 16.03 -21.23
CA PRO A 252 -24.86 16.79 -20.52
C PRO A 252 -24.44 18.25 -20.63
N ASN A 253 -25.36 19.11 -21.06
CA ASN A 253 -25.14 20.53 -21.30
C ASN A 253 -24.30 21.16 -20.17
N ARG A 254 -23.07 21.54 -20.51
CA ARG A 254 -22.28 22.52 -19.75
C ARG A 254 -22.84 23.91 -20.08
N VAL A 255 -24.10 24.15 -19.72
CA VAL A 255 -24.74 25.47 -19.82
C VAL A 255 -25.17 25.88 -18.42
N GLY A 256 -24.42 26.82 -17.84
CA GLY A 256 -24.82 27.53 -16.63
C GLY A 256 -23.94 27.31 -15.39
N ARG A 257 -22.62 27.53 -15.46
CA ARG A 257 -21.85 27.97 -14.28
C ARG A 257 -20.54 28.68 -14.65
N PHE A 258 -20.68 29.78 -15.37
CA PHE A 258 -19.73 30.89 -15.30
C PHE A 258 -20.57 32.09 -14.86
N LEU A 259 -20.16 32.73 -13.76
CA LEU A 259 -20.85 33.74 -12.93
C LEU A 259 -21.40 33.18 -11.60
N GLY A 260 -20.69 33.48 -10.51
CA GLY A 260 -21.12 33.33 -9.12
C GLY A 260 -20.23 32.40 -8.29
N PHE A 261 -19.21 32.96 -7.63
CA PHE A 261 -18.68 32.36 -6.42
C PHE A 261 -19.78 32.38 -5.35
N SER A 262 -20.41 31.24 -5.10
CA SER A 262 -21.24 31.01 -3.92
C SER A 262 -20.93 29.64 -3.33
N ASP A 263 -20.63 29.65 -2.04
CA ASP A 263 -20.19 28.53 -1.21
C ASP A 263 -21.18 27.34 -1.29
N PRO A 264 -20.75 26.17 -1.78
CA PRO A 264 -21.63 25.00 -1.95
C PRO A 264 -22.13 24.37 -0.63
N LEU A 265 -21.68 24.87 0.53
CA LEU A 265 -22.08 24.38 1.85
C LEU A 265 -23.06 25.30 2.59
N ALA A 266 -23.46 26.43 2.02
CA ALA A 266 -24.38 27.37 2.68
C ALA A 266 -25.76 26.75 3.06
N PRO A 267 -26.43 25.97 2.20
CA PRO A 267 -27.76 25.42 2.53
C PRO A 267 -27.70 24.29 3.58
N GLU A 268 -26.62 23.50 3.60
CA GLU A 268 -26.43 22.45 4.62
C GLU A 268 -26.07 23.04 5.99
N ARG A 269 -25.34 24.17 6.02
CA ARG A 269 -24.98 24.84 7.28
C ARG A 269 -26.20 25.42 8.00
N GLU A 270 -27.16 25.99 7.27
CA GLU A 270 -28.44 26.48 7.83
C GLU A 270 -29.33 25.33 8.32
N ASN A 271 -29.43 24.23 7.57
CA ASN A 271 -30.22 23.06 7.98
C ASN A 271 -29.63 22.37 9.22
N PHE A 272 -28.30 22.27 9.32
CA PHE A 272 -27.64 21.66 10.47
C PHE A 272 -27.76 22.53 11.72
N GLN A 273 -27.60 23.86 11.61
CA GLN A 273 -27.80 24.76 12.76
C GLN A 273 -29.26 24.79 13.22
N THR A 274 -30.22 24.73 12.30
CA THR A 274 -31.65 24.68 12.63
C THR A 274 -32.02 23.37 13.33
N GLN A 275 -31.52 22.22 12.86
CA GLN A 275 -31.71 20.92 13.54
C GLN A 275 -31.06 20.88 14.92
N MET A 276 -29.86 21.43 15.08
CA MET A 276 -29.16 21.45 16.36
C MET A 276 -29.86 22.37 17.38
N PHE A 277 -30.45 23.49 16.93
CA PHE A 277 -31.25 24.38 17.78
C PHE A 277 -32.55 23.71 18.25
N LEU A 278 -33.29 23.03 17.36
CA LEU A 278 -34.52 22.31 17.70
C LEU A 278 -34.26 21.14 18.66
N THR A 279 -33.14 20.43 18.49
CA THR A 279 -32.76 19.31 19.37
C THR A 279 -32.35 19.80 20.76
N SER A 280 -31.64 20.92 20.84
CA SER A 280 -31.28 21.58 22.11
C SER A 280 -32.51 22.07 22.90
N GLN A 281 -33.49 22.66 22.20
CA GLN A 281 -34.71 23.16 22.81
C GLN A 281 -35.62 22.01 23.32
N ALA A 282 -35.70 20.90 22.58
CA ALA A 282 -36.41 19.70 23.02
C ALA A 282 -35.80 19.04 24.27
N ILE A 283 -34.46 18.98 24.35
CA ILE A 283 -33.75 18.44 25.52
C ILE A 283 -33.91 19.34 26.74
N SER A 284 -33.84 20.66 26.57
CA SER A 284 -34.07 21.64 27.64
C SER A 284 -35.50 21.60 28.20
N THR A 285 -36.49 21.34 27.35
CA THR A 285 -37.89 21.22 27.75
C THR A 285 -38.18 19.89 28.46
N SER A 286 -37.52 18.81 28.05
CA SER A 286 -37.61 17.50 28.72
C SER A 286 -37.00 17.51 30.13
N LEU A 287 -35.87 18.21 30.30
CA LEU A 287 -35.19 18.34 31.60
C LEU A 287 -35.91 19.26 32.60
N LYS A 288 -36.78 20.17 32.13
CA LYS A 288 -37.60 21.03 33.00
C LYS A 288 -38.91 20.39 33.48
N ASN A 289 -39.31 19.24 32.93
CA ASN A 289 -40.57 18.56 33.25
C ASN A 289 -40.39 17.34 34.17
N GLN A 290 -39.21 17.11 34.74
CA GLN A 290 -38.99 16.07 35.77
C GLN A 290 -39.13 16.62 37.19
N ASP A 291 -40.32 17.14 37.51
CA ASP A 291 -40.81 17.26 38.89
C ASP A 291 -42.03 16.34 39.04
N LEU A 292 -41.78 15.03 39.11
CA LEU A 292 -42.74 14.08 39.67
C LEU A 292 -42.07 13.43 40.88
N ALA A 293 -42.65 13.78 42.03
CA ALA A 293 -42.23 13.43 43.38
C ALA A 293 -41.96 11.93 43.55
N VAL A 294 -40.78 11.61 44.09
CA VAL A 294 -40.52 10.34 44.77
C VAL A 294 -40.82 10.59 46.24
N GLU A 295 -41.91 9.98 46.74
CA GLU A 295 -42.23 10.03 48.17
C GLU A 295 -41.16 9.30 49.02
N PRO A 296 -40.89 9.75 50.26
CA PRO A 296 -39.90 9.12 51.11
C PRO A 296 -40.44 7.81 51.69
N PHE A 297 -39.66 6.75 51.53
CA PHE A 297 -39.85 5.48 52.23
C PHE A 297 -39.76 5.67 53.75
N ASP A 298 -40.84 5.32 54.44
CA ASP A 298 -41.02 5.42 55.88
C ASP A 298 -40.15 4.39 56.63
N LYS A 299 -39.69 4.78 57.83
CA LYS A 299 -38.89 3.96 58.74
C LYS A 299 -39.80 3.33 59.79
N THR A 300 -39.93 2.01 59.75
CA THR A 300 -40.19 1.16 60.92
C THR A 300 -39.47 -0.17 60.75
#